data_AF-A0A522GLJ6-F1
#
_entry.id   AF-A0A522GLJ6-F1
#
_cell.length_a   1.000
_cell.length_b   1.000
_cell.length_c   1.000
_cell.angle_alpha   90.00
_cell.angle_beta   90.00
_cell.angle_gamma   90.00
#
_symmetry.space_group_name_H-M   'P 1'
#
loop_
_entity.id
_entity.type
_entity.pdbx_description
1 polymer ?
#
loop_
_entity_poly.entity_id
_entity_poly.type
_entity_poly.pdbx_seq_one_letter_code
_entity_poly.pdbx_strand_id
1 'polypeptide(L)'
;MKIARPVSKISVVILSMLFYVGSPAWAQDKTPTLPAVKSTISSTLLKEADAGYQRYAAYNGNYFTFDPARQSWPCDVSQKQLREWMDIIDSADSQKPTKPKHTKSSSTAAAASSKFGYSYENVVFHPVAATCKNGKLDGNVEFVYEGTRKAWGPTYQKTSHELAKVTMRMADGHPVHMLELKKSVSGDQASNNQAANQKPAMPSDTVNIRSTAAQYNHRRASTATIVMAGGPNPMYFLKRPVAHHRVEKAFYAGTTLMSIETQDKAGLKDGLALTYKDGQAIKTCFKHGRQIDLKSCNG
;
A
#
# COMPACT_ATOMS: atom_id res chain seq x y z
N MET A 1 72.73 -18.97 31.25
CA MET A 1 72.26 -18.13 32.36
C MET A 1 71.74 -16.83 31.77
N LYS A 2 70.43 -16.51 31.96
CA LYS A 2 69.73 -15.22 31.77
C LYS A 2 69.88 -14.50 30.39
N ILE A 3 68.94 -13.76 29.79
CA ILE A 3 67.49 -13.45 29.87
C ILE A 3 67.30 -12.36 28.78
N ALA A 4 66.07 -12.17 28.30
CA ALA A 4 65.49 -10.94 27.73
C ALA A 4 65.65 -10.61 26.24
N ARG A 5 64.47 -10.60 25.60
CA ARG A 5 64.09 -9.72 24.48
C ARG A 5 64.10 -8.25 24.95
N PRO A 6 64.13 -7.27 24.01
CA PRO A 6 62.87 -6.57 23.76
C PRO A 6 62.60 -6.20 22.28
N VAL A 7 61.31 -5.91 22.09
CA VAL A 7 60.58 -5.47 20.89
C VAL A 7 60.80 -3.98 20.64
N SER A 8 60.76 -3.49 19.38
CA SER A 8 60.00 -2.27 18.99
C SER A 8 60.10 -1.91 17.49
N LYS A 9 58.91 -1.86 16.86
CA LYS A 9 58.43 -0.90 15.86
C LYS A 9 59.20 -0.71 14.54
N ILE A 10 58.70 -1.38 13.50
CA ILE A 10 58.78 -0.89 12.12
C ILE A 10 57.41 -0.33 11.77
N SER A 11 57.35 0.99 11.58
CA SER A 11 56.27 1.70 10.91
C SER A 11 56.25 1.27 9.44
N VAL A 12 55.14 0.73 8.96
CA VAL A 12 54.86 0.66 7.53
C VAL A 12 53.57 1.43 7.29
N VAL A 13 53.75 2.62 6.71
CA VAL A 13 52.70 3.38 6.05
C VAL A 13 52.33 2.59 4.80
N ILE A 14 51.19 1.89 4.83
CA ILE A 14 50.59 1.32 3.62
C ILE A 14 49.53 2.29 3.13
N LEU A 15 49.89 2.93 2.03
CA LEU A 15 49.08 3.71 1.13
C LEU A 15 48.06 2.77 0.46
N SER A 16 46.86 2.63 1.03
CA SER A 16 45.75 1.94 0.37
C SER A 16 44.93 2.95 -0.42
N MET A 17 45.13 2.91 -1.73
CA MET A 17 44.39 3.68 -2.72
C MET A 17 42.88 3.55 -2.55
N LEU A 18 42.24 4.71 -2.66
CA LEU A 18 40.81 4.91 -2.85
C LEU A 18 40.24 3.92 -3.88
N PHE A 19 39.44 2.96 -3.42
CA PHE A 19 38.27 2.53 -4.18
C PHE A 19 37.09 3.39 -3.72
N TYR A 20 36.98 4.57 -4.31
CA TYR A 20 35.74 5.33 -4.32
C TYR A 20 34.77 4.59 -5.27
N VAL A 21 34.20 3.48 -4.79
CA VAL A 21 32.93 3.00 -5.35
C VAL A 21 31.91 3.99 -4.82
N GLY A 22 31.70 5.06 -5.58
CA GLY A 22 30.58 5.95 -5.40
C GLY A 22 29.31 5.16 -5.68
N SER A 23 28.84 4.41 -4.68
CA SER A 23 27.41 4.12 -4.56
C SER A 23 26.74 5.48 -4.59
N PRO A 24 25.88 5.78 -5.58
CA PRO A 24 25.18 7.03 -5.54
C PRO A 24 24.34 6.99 -4.26
N ALA A 25 24.63 7.89 -3.34
CA ALA A 25 23.86 8.12 -2.13
C ALA A 25 22.51 8.73 -2.56
N TRP A 26 21.65 7.90 -3.16
CA TRP A 26 20.25 8.23 -3.34
C TRP A 26 19.61 8.21 -1.97
N ALA A 27 19.44 9.41 -1.42
CA ALA A 27 18.69 9.70 -0.21
C ALA A 27 19.20 8.96 1.04
N GLN A 28 19.84 9.69 1.95
CA GLN A 28 19.69 9.34 3.36
C GLN A 28 18.19 9.28 3.67
N ASP A 29 17.71 8.05 3.84
CA ASP A 29 16.40 7.67 4.36
C ASP A 29 16.05 8.54 5.56
N LYS A 30 15.29 9.60 5.34
CA LYS A 30 14.60 10.25 6.44
C LYS A 30 13.49 9.31 6.88
N THR A 31 13.69 8.66 8.02
CA THR A 31 12.62 7.94 8.72
C THR A 31 11.39 8.84 8.75
N PRO A 32 10.26 8.39 8.17
CA PRO A 32 9.10 9.24 8.02
C PRO A 32 8.55 9.59 9.41
N THR A 33 8.34 10.88 9.67
CA THR A 33 7.80 11.31 10.97
C THR A 33 6.32 10.96 11.06
N LEU A 34 5.98 10.01 11.93
CA LEU A 34 4.62 9.49 12.05
C LEU A 34 3.68 10.53 12.66
N PRO A 35 2.45 10.71 12.13
CA PRO A 35 1.44 11.54 12.77
C PRO A 35 1.05 11.02 14.15
N ALA A 36 0.69 11.93 15.05
CA ALA A 36 0.11 11.59 16.33
C ALA A 36 -1.35 11.17 16.14
N VAL A 37 -1.64 9.88 16.35
CA VAL A 37 -2.97 9.31 16.16
C VAL A 37 -3.58 8.94 17.51
N LYS A 38 -4.82 9.36 17.75
CA LYS A 38 -5.53 9.09 19.03
C LYS A 38 -5.85 7.61 19.25
N SER A 39 -6.13 6.86 18.19
CA SER A 39 -6.47 5.43 18.31
C SER A 39 -5.22 4.59 18.52
N THR A 40 -5.17 3.82 19.61
CA THR A 40 -4.07 2.90 19.91
C THR A 40 -3.86 1.88 18.80
N ILE A 41 -4.94 1.28 18.27
CA ILE A 41 -4.83 0.31 17.15
C ILE A 41 -4.23 0.97 15.92
N SER A 42 -4.73 2.14 15.52
CA SER A 42 -4.18 2.85 14.35
C SER A 42 -2.74 3.29 14.57
N SER A 43 -2.36 3.68 15.79
CA SER A 43 -0.98 4.03 16.14
C SER A 43 -0.05 2.80 16.05
N THR A 44 -0.47 1.65 16.56
CA THR A 44 0.28 0.39 16.46
C THR A 44 0.47 -0.02 15.00
N LEU A 45 -0.61 -0.06 14.21
CA LEU A 45 -0.54 -0.42 12.79
C LEU A 45 0.36 0.56 12.01
N LEU A 46 0.32 1.85 12.35
CA LEU A 46 1.17 2.84 11.71
C LEU A 46 2.66 2.60 12.00
N LYS A 47 3.02 2.24 13.24
CA LYS A 47 4.38 1.85 13.60
C LYS A 47 4.82 0.55 12.91
N GLU A 48 3.91 -0.41 12.75
CA GLU A 48 4.21 -1.65 12.05
C GLU A 48 4.43 -1.43 10.54
N ALA A 49 3.63 -0.57 9.91
CA ALA A 49 3.83 -0.17 8.52
C ALA A 49 5.15 0.59 8.34
N ASP A 50 5.50 1.48 9.28
CA ASP A 50 6.80 2.16 9.26
C ASP A 50 7.94 1.16 9.42
N ALA A 51 7.87 0.23 10.37
CA ALA A 51 8.87 -0.83 10.52
C ALA A 51 8.99 -1.69 9.25
N GLY A 52 7.89 -1.94 8.54
CA GLY A 52 7.89 -2.56 7.22
C GLY A 52 8.71 -1.75 6.20
N TYR A 53 8.44 -0.44 6.12
CA TYR A 53 9.21 0.47 5.26
C TYR A 53 10.69 0.55 5.64
N GLN A 54 11.03 0.68 6.93
CA GLN A 54 12.43 0.72 7.39
C GLN A 54 13.19 -0.55 7.03
N ARG A 55 12.55 -1.73 7.12
CA ARG A 55 13.15 -2.99 6.67
C ARG A 55 13.41 -2.99 5.17
N TYR A 56 12.46 -2.49 4.37
CA TYR A 56 12.68 -2.35 2.93
C TYR A 56 13.83 -1.40 2.61
N ALA A 57 13.86 -0.23 3.26
CA ALA A 57 14.91 0.77 3.10
C ALA A 57 16.31 0.19 3.36
N ALA A 58 16.46 -0.57 4.46
CA ALA A 58 17.71 -1.22 4.83
C ALA A 58 18.14 -2.37 3.89
N TYR A 59 17.21 -3.00 3.17
CA TYR A 59 17.43 -4.21 2.37
C TYR A 59 16.88 -4.09 0.95
N ASN A 60 16.93 -2.89 0.36
CA ASN A 60 16.18 -2.59 -0.87
C ASN A 60 16.52 -3.50 -2.07
N GLY A 61 17.75 -4.01 -2.15
CA GLY A 61 18.24 -4.86 -3.24
C GLY A 61 17.78 -6.31 -3.17
N ASN A 62 17.38 -6.81 -1.99
CA ASN A 62 16.94 -8.20 -1.80
C ASN A 62 15.60 -8.33 -1.07
N TYR A 63 14.92 -7.23 -0.74
CA TYR A 63 13.69 -7.29 0.06
C TYR A 63 12.59 -8.16 -0.56
N PHE A 64 12.48 -8.17 -1.89
CA PHE A 64 11.46 -8.91 -2.64
C PHE A 64 11.96 -10.23 -3.23
N THR A 65 13.13 -10.72 -2.85
CA THR A 65 13.65 -11.98 -3.39
C THR A 65 12.85 -13.16 -2.86
N PHE A 66 12.65 -14.15 -3.72
CA PHE A 66 12.07 -15.45 -3.40
C PHE A 66 12.88 -16.55 -4.09
N ASP A 67 12.74 -17.78 -3.62
CA ASP A 67 13.35 -18.95 -4.26
C ASP A 67 12.48 -19.39 -5.46
N PRO A 68 12.95 -19.27 -6.71
CA PRO A 68 12.16 -19.67 -7.87
C PRO A 68 11.90 -21.18 -7.93
N ALA A 69 12.60 -22.01 -7.14
CA ALA A 69 12.30 -23.44 -7.01
C ALA A 69 11.08 -23.71 -6.11
N ARG A 70 10.69 -22.79 -5.23
CA ARG A 70 9.53 -22.90 -4.34
C ARG A 70 8.31 -22.23 -4.97
N GLN A 71 7.70 -22.90 -5.95
CA GLN A 71 6.54 -22.34 -6.67
C GLN A 71 5.18 -22.85 -6.15
N SER A 72 5.15 -23.90 -5.33
CA SER A 72 3.90 -24.54 -4.90
C SER A 72 3.52 -24.17 -3.47
N TRP A 73 2.22 -23.92 -3.25
CA TRP A 73 1.64 -23.76 -1.93
C TRP A 73 1.56 -25.12 -1.21
N PRO A 74 1.76 -25.17 0.11
CA PRO A 74 1.67 -26.42 0.88
C PRO A 74 0.23 -26.96 1.06
N CYS A 75 -0.78 -26.21 0.66
CA CYS A 75 -2.18 -26.63 0.57
C CYS A 75 -2.88 -25.87 -0.55
N ASP A 76 -4.12 -26.25 -0.87
CA ASP A 76 -4.89 -25.59 -1.93
C ASP A 76 -5.23 -24.15 -1.54
N VAL A 77 -4.71 -23.21 -2.33
CA VAL A 77 -4.89 -21.76 -2.14
C VAL A 77 -5.23 -21.16 -3.49
N SER A 78 -6.46 -20.69 -3.63
CA SER A 78 -6.89 -20.09 -4.89
C SER A 78 -6.26 -18.71 -5.11
N GLN A 79 -5.95 -18.41 -6.37
CA GLN A 79 -5.52 -17.07 -6.82
C GLN A 79 -6.53 -15.99 -6.41
N LYS A 80 -7.83 -16.29 -6.47
CA LYS A 80 -8.90 -15.38 -6.05
C LYS A 80 -8.79 -15.01 -4.57
N GLN A 81 -8.57 -15.99 -3.71
CA GLN A 81 -8.44 -15.78 -2.27
C GLN A 81 -7.23 -14.89 -1.93
N LEU A 82 -6.07 -15.13 -2.57
CA LEU A 82 -4.89 -14.28 -2.41
C LEU A 82 -5.16 -12.83 -2.87
N ARG A 83 -5.84 -12.66 -4.00
CA ARG A 83 -6.22 -11.33 -4.52
C ARG A 83 -7.18 -10.59 -3.59
N GLU A 84 -8.14 -11.30 -3.00
CA GLU A 84 -9.09 -10.73 -2.05
C GLU A 84 -8.42 -10.23 -0.77
N TRP A 85 -7.45 -10.98 -0.21
CA TRP A 85 -6.72 -10.55 0.99
C TRP A 85 -5.88 -9.31 0.78
N MET A 86 -5.34 -9.17 -0.43
CA MET A 86 -4.49 -8.07 -0.84
C MET A 86 -5.24 -6.87 -1.41
N ASP A 87 -6.57 -6.95 -1.53
CA ASP A 87 -7.41 -5.93 -2.18
C ASP A 87 -6.95 -5.58 -3.61
N ILE A 88 -6.42 -6.59 -4.34
CA ILE A 88 -6.03 -6.49 -5.75
C ILE A 88 -7.11 -7.09 -6.65
N ILE A 89 -8.32 -6.59 -6.46
CA ILE A 89 -9.53 -6.94 -7.21
C ILE A 89 -9.79 -5.84 -8.23
N ASP A 90 -10.13 -6.21 -9.46
CA ASP A 90 -10.42 -5.24 -10.50
C ASP A 90 -11.58 -4.32 -10.10
N SER A 91 -11.49 -3.06 -10.52
CA SER A 91 -12.51 -2.06 -10.19
C SER A 91 -13.92 -2.47 -10.67
N ALA A 92 -14.03 -3.23 -11.76
CA ALA A 92 -15.30 -3.79 -12.24
C ALA A 92 -15.88 -4.86 -11.29
N ASP A 93 -15.03 -5.70 -10.70
CA ASP A 93 -15.43 -6.77 -9.78
C ASP A 93 -15.73 -6.24 -8.38
N SER A 94 -15.10 -5.12 -8.00
CA SER A 94 -15.37 -4.42 -6.72
C SER A 94 -16.74 -3.74 -6.69
N GLN A 95 -17.31 -3.43 -7.86
CA GLN A 95 -18.67 -2.89 -7.98
C GLN A 95 -19.67 -4.04 -7.91
N LYS A 96 -20.05 -4.44 -6.69
CA LYS A 96 -21.31 -5.19 -6.53
C LYS A 96 -22.40 -4.45 -7.30
N PRO A 97 -23.20 -5.15 -8.13
CA PRO A 97 -24.22 -4.49 -8.93
C PRO A 97 -25.22 -3.82 -7.98
N THR A 98 -25.12 -2.50 -7.83
CA THR A 98 -26.30 -1.70 -7.52
C THR A 98 -27.27 -2.00 -8.63
N LYS A 99 -28.34 -2.75 -8.30
CA LYS A 99 -29.40 -3.25 -9.18
C LYS A 99 -29.45 -2.54 -10.54
N PRO A 100 -29.27 -3.26 -11.66
CA PRO A 100 -29.28 -2.65 -12.98
C PRO A 100 -30.65 -2.00 -13.21
N LYS A 101 -30.69 -0.68 -13.29
CA LYS A 101 -31.81 0.01 -13.91
C LYS A 101 -31.68 -0.29 -15.40
N HIS A 102 -32.64 -1.06 -15.93
CA HIS A 102 -32.70 -1.51 -17.31
C HIS A 102 -32.22 -0.45 -18.32
N THR A 103 -31.09 -0.73 -18.97
CA THR A 103 -30.81 -0.24 -20.33
C THR A 103 -30.21 -1.40 -21.10
N LYS A 104 -31.00 -1.91 -22.05
CA LYS A 104 -30.62 -2.89 -23.05
C LYS A 104 -29.46 -2.37 -23.90
N SER A 105 -28.76 -3.32 -24.53
CA SER A 105 -27.79 -3.13 -25.62
C SER A 105 -26.40 -2.69 -25.14
N SER A 106 -25.28 -3.24 -25.56
CA SER A 106 -24.88 -4.40 -26.38
C SER A 106 -23.34 -4.41 -26.28
N SER A 107 -22.72 -5.50 -26.72
CA SER A 107 -21.28 -5.68 -26.85
C SER A 107 -20.51 -4.45 -27.37
N THR A 108 -19.70 -3.82 -26.52
CA THR A 108 -18.45 -3.15 -26.93
C THR A 108 -17.58 -2.89 -25.72
N ALA A 109 -16.36 -3.43 -25.77
CA ALA A 109 -15.29 -3.08 -24.87
C ALA A 109 -14.98 -1.58 -24.96
N ALA A 110 -14.62 -0.98 -23.81
CA ALA A 110 -13.78 0.21 -23.73
C ALA A 110 -14.19 1.43 -24.59
N ALA A 111 -15.32 2.07 -24.30
CA ALA A 111 -15.47 3.50 -24.57
C ALA A 111 -16.57 4.11 -23.67
N ALA A 112 -16.27 5.26 -23.08
CA ALA A 112 -17.17 6.12 -22.30
C ALA A 112 -17.55 5.66 -20.88
N SER A 113 -16.65 5.90 -19.92
CA SER A 113 -17.12 6.50 -18.67
C SER A 113 -16.06 7.41 -18.05
N SER A 114 -16.49 8.58 -17.60
CA SER A 114 -15.79 9.59 -16.80
C SER A 114 -15.37 9.08 -15.41
N LYS A 115 -15.12 7.79 -15.25
CA LYS A 115 -14.93 7.12 -13.96
C LYS A 115 -13.47 6.69 -13.81
N PHE A 116 -12.95 6.93 -12.61
CA PHE A 116 -11.68 6.37 -12.20
C PHE A 116 -11.79 4.86 -12.05
N GLY A 117 -10.75 4.12 -12.42
CA GLY A 117 -10.71 2.68 -12.31
C GLY A 117 -9.29 2.12 -12.33
N TYR A 118 -9.20 0.82 -12.08
CA TYR A 118 -7.97 0.05 -12.16
C TYR A 118 -8.24 -1.44 -12.44
N SER A 119 -7.25 -2.12 -13.01
CA SER A 119 -7.21 -3.57 -13.24
C SER A 119 -5.81 -4.13 -13.02
N TYR A 120 -5.72 -5.44 -12.78
CA TYR A 120 -4.46 -6.16 -12.58
C TYR A 120 -4.28 -7.31 -13.57
N GLU A 121 -3.16 -7.30 -14.29
CA GLU A 121 -2.77 -8.30 -15.28
C GLU A 121 -1.49 -9.01 -14.86
N ASN A 122 -1.26 -10.22 -15.40
CA ASN A 122 -0.04 -11.01 -15.19
C ASN A 122 0.33 -11.19 -13.72
N VAL A 123 -0.67 -11.34 -12.85
CA VAL A 123 -0.43 -11.49 -11.41
C VAL A 123 0.04 -12.90 -11.11
N VAL A 124 1.18 -12.99 -10.42
CA VAL A 124 1.76 -14.23 -9.94
C VAL A 124 2.07 -14.08 -8.45
N PHE A 125 1.83 -15.14 -7.68
CA PHE A 125 2.17 -15.22 -6.26
C PHE A 125 3.20 -16.31 -6.04
N HIS A 126 4.27 -15.97 -5.32
CA HIS A 126 5.40 -16.83 -5.01
C HIS A 126 5.44 -17.08 -3.50
N PRO A 127 5.13 -18.30 -3.01
CA PRO A 127 5.21 -18.59 -1.59
C PRO A 127 6.68 -18.55 -1.12
N VAL A 128 6.94 -17.86 -0.01
CA VAL A 128 8.27 -17.83 0.64
C VAL A 128 8.27 -18.73 1.86
N ALA A 129 7.26 -18.57 2.71
CA ALA A 129 7.03 -19.41 3.87
C ALA A 129 5.52 -19.60 4.06
N ALA A 130 5.06 -20.82 4.22
CA ALA A 130 3.66 -21.10 4.51
C ALA A 130 3.55 -22.43 5.25
N THR A 131 2.56 -22.52 6.13
CA THR A 131 2.20 -23.76 6.80
C THR A 131 0.71 -23.99 6.66
N CYS A 132 0.33 -25.27 6.62
CA CYS A 132 -1.06 -25.65 6.52
C CYS A 132 -1.48 -26.49 7.72
N LYS A 133 -2.70 -26.26 8.18
CA LYS A 133 -3.38 -27.03 9.22
C LYS A 133 -4.78 -27.35 8.71
N ASN A 134 -5.18 -28.62 8.74
CA ASN A 134 -6.48 -29.09 8.24
C ASN A 134 -6.76 -28.66 6.79
N GLY A 135 -5.74 -28.70 5.92
CA GLY A 135 -5.87 -28.32 4.50
C GLY A 135 -6.00 -26.82 4.23
N LYS A 136 -5.86 -25.95 5.24
CA LYS A 136 -5.90 -24.48 5.09
C LYS A 136 -4.61 -23.83 5.58
N LEU A 137 -4.29 -22.65 5.05
CA LEU A 137 -3.18 -21.83 5.56
C LEU A 137 -3.40 -21.45 7.03
N ASP A 138 -2.36 -21.62 7.84
CA ASP A 138 -2.38 -21.35 9.28
C ASP A 138 -1.01 -20.85 9.75
N GLY A 139 -0.97 -20.05 10.83
CA GLY A 139 0.27 -19.50 11.36
C GLY A 139 0.81 -18.32 10.54
N ASN A 140 2.14 -18.16 10.50
CA ASN A 140 2.77 -17.09 9.72
C ASN A 140 2.95 -17.54 8.27
N VAL A 141 2.45 -16.73 7.35
CA VAL A 141 2.56 -16.92 5.91
C VAL A 141 3.27 -15.72 5.31
N GLU A 142 4.22 -15.99 4.42
CA GLU A 142 4.98 -15.00 3.68
C GLU A 142 4.97 -15.37 2.20
N PHE A 143 4.68 -14.40 1.35
CA PHE A 143 4.74 -14.55 -0.09
C PHE A 143 5.11 -13.24 -0.76
N VAL A 144 5.67 -13.36 -1.97
CA VAL A 144 5.92 -12.24 -2.87
C VAL A 144 4.87 -12.30 -3.98
N TYR A 145 4.38 -11.16 -4.43
CA TYR A 145 3.60 -11.10 -5.66
C TYR A 145 4.23 -10.13 -6.64
N GLU A 146 4.08 -10.47 -7.91
CA GLU A 146 4.45 -9.64 -9.05
C GLU A 146 3.21 -9.47 -9.95
N GLY A 147 3.03 -8.29 -10.54
CA GLY A 147 1.96 -8.07 -11.50
C GLY A 147 2.01 -6.71 -12.16
N THR A 148 1.11 -6.49 -13.12
CA THR A 148 0.96 -5.20 -13.81
C THR A 148 -0.36 -4.58 -13.39
N ARG A 149 -0.32 -3.36 -12.85
CA ARG A 149 -1.51 -2.56 -12.56
C ARG A 149 -1.73 -1.54 -13.67
N LYS A 150 -2.93 -1.54 -14.24
CA LYS A 150 -3.43 -0.46 -15.10
C LYS A 150 -4.39 0.39 -14.29
N ALA A 151 -4.25 1.70 -14.33
CA ALA A 151 -5.13 2.65 -13.68
C ALA A 151 -5.57 3.72 -14.68
N TRP A 152 -6.82 4.15 -14.61
CA TRP A 152 -7.39 5.15 -15.52
C TRP A 152 -8.34 6.11 -14.80
N GLY A 153 -8.60 7.25 -15.44
CA GLY A 153 -9.55 8.28 -15.06
C GLY A 153 -9.79 9.24 -16.23
N PRO A 154 -10.65 10.27 -16.06
CA PRO A 154 -11.08 11.14 -17.17
C PRO A 154 -9.96 11.78 -17.99
N THR A 155 -8.81 12.05 -17.36
CA THR A 155 -7.65 12.69 -17.97
C THR A 155 -6.35 11.96 -17.64
N TYR A 156 -6.45 10.68 -17.26
CA TYR A 156 -5.33 9.94 -16.70
C TYR A 156 -5.38 8.48 -17.13
N GLN A 157 -4.24 7.97 -17.60
CA GLN A 157 -4.01 6.55 -17.75
C GLN A 157 -2.56 6.26 -17.35
N LYS A 158 -2.36 5.20 -16.57
CA LYS A 158 -1.04 4.77 -16.11
C LYS A 158 -0.97 3.26 -16.03
N THR A 159 0.17 2.73 -16.47
CA THR A 159 0.56 1.36 -16.24
C THR A 159 1.73 1.36 -15.26
N SER A 160 1.71 0.46 -14.29
CA SER A 160 2.83 0.26 -13.38
C SER A 160 3.07 -1.21 -13.14
N HIS A 161 4.33 -1.61 -13.17
CA HIS A 161 4.77 -2.88 -12.62
C HIS A 161 4.73 -2.81 -11.09
N GLU A 162 4.14 -3.81 -10.46
CA GLU A 162 4.02 -3.91 -9.01
C GLU A 162 4.71 -5.16 -8.50
N LEU A 163 5.54 -4.97 -7.48
CA LEU A 163 6.17 -6.03 -6.72
C LEU A 163 5.84 -5.80 -5.25
N ALA A 164 5.31 -6.79 -4.54
CA ALA A 164 5.12 -6.68 -3.11
C ALA A 164 5.53 -7.92 -2.36
N LYS A 165 5.95 -7.70 -1.12
CA LYS A 165 6.16 -8.74 -0.12
C LYS A 165 5.07 -8.62 0.93
N VAL A 166 4.43 -9.74 1.24
CA VAL A 166 3.31 -9.80 2.17
C VAL A 166 3.60 -10.84 3.23
N THR A 167 3.48 -10.42 4.49
CA THR A 167 3.53 -11.30 5.65
C THR A 167 2.17 -11.25 6.32
N MET A 168 1.50 -12.39 6.44
CA MET A 168 0.21 -12.53 7.10
C MET A 168 0.32 -13.46 8.29
N ARG A 169 -0.46 -13.16 9.32
CA ARG A 169 -0.81 -14.15 10.34
C ARG A 169 -2.18 -14.70 10.00
N MET A 170 -2.25 -16.01 9.84
CA MET A 170 -3.43 -16.78 9.45
C MET A 170 -3.98 -17.55 10.64
N ALA A 171 -5.30 -17.65 10.71
CA ALA A 171 -6.01 -18.55 11.61
C ALA A 171 -7.18 -19.19 10.87
N ASP A 172 -7.21 -20.52 10.82
CA ASP A 172 -8.25 -21.31 10.13
C ASP A 172 -8.51 -20.87 8.68
N GLY A 173 -7.43 -20.57 7.94
CA GLY A 173 -7.52 -20.14 6.54
C GLY A 173 -7.92 -18.68 6.33
N HIS A 174 -7.97 -17.85 7.38
CA HIS A 174 -8.29 -16.43 7.26
C HIS A 174 -7.19 -15.52 7.83
N PRO A 175 -6.89 -14.38 7.19
CA PRO A 175 -5.93 -13.42 7.73
C PRO A 175 -6.51 -12.75 8.97
N VAL A 176 -5.74 -12.73 10.05
CA VAL A 176 -6.04 -11.96 11.27
C VAL A 176 -5.16 -10.72 11.40
N HIS A 177 -4.01 -10.72 10.72
CA HIS A 177 -3.09 -9.59 10.63
C HIS A 177 -2.28 -9.68 9.33
N MET A 178 -1.91 -8.54 8.74
CA MET A 178 -1.14 -8.44 7.52
C MET A 178 -0.17 -7.27 7.58
N LEU A 179 1.04 -7.50 7.09
CA LEU A 179 2.01 -6.49 6.68
C LEU A 179 2.26 -6.65 5.18
N GLU A 180 2.02 -5.59 4.42
CA GLU A 180 2.31 -5.52 2.99
C GLU A 180 3.32 -4.40 2.77
N LEU A 181 4.35 -4.64 1.96
CA LEU A 181 5.11 -3.57 1.35
C LEU A 181 5.14 -3.78 -0.15
N LYS A 182 4.70 -2.78 -0.89
CA LYS A 182 4.55 -2.77 -2.35
C LYS A 182 5.42 -1.68 -2.95
N LYS A 183 6.18 -2.05 -3.97
CA LYS A 183 6.90 -1.16 -4.88
C LYS A 183 6.15 -1.12 -6.20
N SER A 184 5.79 0.08 -6.65
CA SER A 184 5.19 0.32 -7.96
C SER A 184 6.14 1.16 -8.79
N VAL A 185 6.57 0.61 -9.92
CA VAL A 185 7.39 1.32 -10.91
C VAL A 185 6.50 1.66 -12.09
N SER A 186 6.42 2.94 -12.42
CA SER A 186 5.66 3.40 -13.59
C SER A 186 6.31 2.82 -14.85
N GLY A 187 5.55 2.20 -15.74
CA GLY A 187 6.08 1.83 -17.05
C GLY A 187 6.10 3.05 -17.96
N ASP A 188 6.95 3.01 -18.99
CA ASP A 188 6.97 4.03 -20.04
C ASP A 188 5.55 4.25 -20.56
N GLN A 189 5.13 5.53 -20.61
CA GLN A 189 3.90 5.88 -21.31
C GLN A 189 4.10 5.51 -22.77
N ALA A 190 3.44 4.44 -23.23
CA ALA A 190 3.22 4.29 -24.66
C ALA A 190 2.52 5.57 -25.12
N SER A 191 3.23 6.35 -25.93
CA SER A 191 2.83 7.65 -26.43
C SER A 191 1.57 7.54 -27.28
N ASN A 192 0.39 7.48 -26.65
CA ASN A 192 -0.84 7.87 -27.34
C ASN A 192 -0.89 9.39 -27.36
N ASN A 193 -0.03 9.95 -28.22
CA ASN A 193 -0.23 11.25 -28.84
C ASN A 193 -1.62 11.23 -29.51
N GLN A 194 -2.65 11.66 -28.79
CA GLN A 194 -3.87 12.21 -29.38
C GLN A 194 -4.70 12.88 -28.29
N ALA A 195 -4.31 14.11 -27.95
CA ALA A 195 -5.19 15.28 -27.85
C ALA A 195 -4.54 16.31 -26.91
N ALA A 196 -4.20 17.45 -27.49
CA ALA A 196 -3.74 18.65 -26.84
C ALA A 196 -4.64 19.03 -25.64
N ASN A 197 -4.08 19.02 -24.44
CA ASN A 197 -4.10 20.14 -23.49
C ASN A 197 -3.45 19.73 -22.16
N GLN A 198 -2.19 20.15 -22.02
CA GLN A 198 -1.50 20.53 -20.79
C GLN A 198 -1.79 19.71 -19.52
N LYS A 199 -0.99 18.67 -19.30
CA LYS A 199 -0.35 18.43 -18.00
C LYS A 199 1.04 17.84 -18.25
N PRO A 200 2.07 18.21 -17.47
CA PRO A 200 3.40 17.63 -17.64
C PRO A 200 3.30 16.12 -17.48
N ALA A 201 3.85 15.38 -18.45
CA ALA A 201 4.14 13.97 -18.28
C ALA A 201 4.93 13.81 -16.98
N MET A 202 4.41 13.04 -16.01
CA MET A 202 5.23 12.71 -14.85
C MET A 202 6.43 11.91 -15.33
N PRO A 203 7.65 12.17 -14.81
CA PRO A 203 8.86 11.47 -15.25
C PRO A 203 8.69 9.95 -15.21
N SER A 204 9.18 9.27 -16.25
CA SER A 204 8.95 7.85 -16.56
C SER A 204 9.43 6.87 -15.48
N ASP A 205 10.22 7.29 -14.48
CA ASP A 205 10.75 6.39 -13.44
C ASP A 205 10.26 6.72 -12.02
N THR A 206 9.01 7.16 -11.87
CA THR A 206 8.48 7.42 -10.52
C THR A 206 8.23 6.10 -9.79
N VAL A 207 9.15 5.75 -8.88
CA VAL A 207 9.00 4.65 -7.92
C VAL A 207 8.11 5.11 -6.77
N ASN A 208 7.04 4.36 -6.51
CA ASN A 208 6.16 4.57 -5.37
C ASN A 208 6.28 3.39 -4.42
N ILE A 209 6.55 3.65 -3.15
CA ILE A 209 6.56 2.61 -2.11
C ILE A 209 5.33 2.80 -1.24
N ARG A 210 4.58 1.71 -1.03
CA ARG A 210 3.42 1.65 -0.14
C ARG A 210 3.68 0.59 0.91
N SER A 211 3.69 0.96 2.18
CA SER A 211 3.69 -0.01 3.29
C SER A 211 2.37 0.04 4.03
N THR A 212 1.73 -1.10 4.20
CA THR A 212 0.44 -1.25 4.85
C THR A 212 0.55 -2.25 5.99
N ALA A 213 0.00 -1.91 7.15
CA ALA A 213 -0.35 -2.86 8.19
C ALA A 213 -1.87 -2.94 8.33
N ALA A 214 -2.38 -4.15 8.53
CA ALA A 214 -3.80 -4.40 8.73
C ALA A 214 -4.04 -5.38 9.87
N GLN A 215 -5.08 -5.12 10.65
CA GLN A 215 -5.63 -6.05 11.63
C GLN A 215 -7.07 -6.34 11.26
N TYR A 216 -7.40 -7.63 11.16
CA TYR A 216 -8.73 -8.10 10.81
C TYR A 216 -9.44 -8.56 12.08
N ASN A 217 -10.64 -8.02 12.29
CA ASN A 217 -11.56 -8.46 13.33
C ASN A 217 -12.87 -8.85 12.65
N HIS A 218 -13.04 -10.15 12.44
CA HIS A 218 -14.12 -10.73 11.63
C HIS A 218 -14.17 -10.10 10.23
N ARG A 219 -15.33 -9.58 9.81
CA ARG A 219 -15.55 -8.98 8.47
C ARG A 219 -15.05 -7.53 8.35
N ARG A 220 -14.31 -7.02 9.33
CA ARG A 220 -13.86 -5.63 9.35
C ARG A 220 -12.35 -5.56 9.55
N ALA A 221 -11.71 -4.60 8.90
CA ALA A 221 -10.27 -4.39 9.00
C ALA A 221 -9.98 -2.96 9.44
N SER A 222 -9.05 -2.83 10.39
CA SER A 222 -8.32 -1.59 10.63
C SER A 222 -7.03 -1.64 9.83
N THR A 223 -6.69 -0.57 9.13
CA THR A 223 -5.47 -0.50 8.32
C THR A 223 -4.74 0.82 8.56
N ALA A 224 -3.42 0.79 8.44
CA ALA A 224 -2.57 1.97 8.33
C ALA A 224 -1.65 1.79 7.13
N THR A 225 -1.64 2.77 6.22
CA THR A 225 -0.85 2.74 5.00
C THR A 225 0.02 3.98 4.92
N ILE A 226 1.31 3.79 4.70
CA ILE A 226 2.31 4.83 4.41
C ILE A 226 2.58 4.79 2.91
N VAL A 227 2.53 5.94 2.25
CA VAL A 227 2.86 6.08 0.83
C VAL A 227 4.03 7.06 0.68
N MET A 228 5.13 6.57 0.11
CA MET A 228 6.30 7.32 -0.30
C MET A 228 6.26 7.49 -1.82
N ALA A 229 5.91 8.69 -2.28
CA ALA A 229 5.60 8.97 -3.69
C ALA A 229 6.42 10.13 -4.27
N GLY A 230 7.74 10.14 -4.05
CA GLY A 230 8.68 11.13 -4.61
C GLY A 230 8.49 12.59 -4.15
N GLY A 231 7.40 12.90 -3.42
CA GLY A 231 7.15 14.20 -2.81
C GLY A 231 7.88 14.40 -1.49
N PRO A 232 7.91 15.64 -0.95
CA PRO A 232 8.69 15.98 0.24
C PRO A 232 8.17 15.33 1.53
N ASN A 233 6.89 14.92 1.55
CA ASN A 233 6.26 14.35 2.73
C ASN A 233 5.57 13.02 2.41
N PRO A 234 5.70 12.00 3.29
CA PRO A 234 4.89 10.79 3.22
C PRO A 234 3.40 11.12 3.36
N MET A 235 2.57 10.32 2.71
CA MET A 235 1.13 10.33 2.92
C MET A 235 0.73 9.14 3.81
N TYR A 236 -0.20 9.38 4.74
CA TYR A 236 -0.71 8.34 5.62
C TYR A 236 -2.21 8.18 5.47
N PHE A 237 -2.65 6.95 5.28
CA PHE A 237 -4.06 6.58 5.17
C PHE A 237 -4.39 5.59 6.28
N LEU A 238 -5.30 5.99 7.16
CA LEU A 238 -5.78 5.14 8.25
C LEU A 238 -7.22 4.78 7.97
N LYS A 239 -7.58 3.52 8.17
CA LYS A 239 -8.94 3.01 8.08
C LYS A 239 -9.26 2.30 9.39
N ARG A 240 -10.45 2.51 9.94
CA ARG A 240 -10.90 1.73 11.09
C ARG A 240 -12.41 1.55 11.08
N PRO A 241 -12.92 0.42 11.59
CA PRO A 241 -14.34 0.27 11.86
C PRO A 241 -14.80 1.22 12.95
N VAL A 242 -16.01 1.76 12.81
CA VAL A 242 -16.69 2.54 13.85
C VAL A 242 -18.12 2.02 14.07
N ALA A 243 -18.88 2.67 14.94
CA ALA A 243 -20.26 2.29 15.25
C ALA A 243 -21.16 2.26 13.99
N HIS A 244 -22.30 1.58 14.08
CA HIS A 244 -23.31 1.49 13.00
C HIS A 244 -22.79 0.91 11.68
N HIS A 245 -21.87 -0.06 11.73
CA HIS A 245 -21.29 -0.71 10.54
C HIS A 245 -20.61 0.26 9.56
N ARG A 246 -20.12 1.38 10.07
CA ARG A 246 -19.38 2.37 9.30
C ARG A 246 -17.88 2.13 9.37
N VAL A 247 -17.17 2.78 8.47
CA VAL A 247 -15.71 2.83 8.41
C VAL A 247 -15.28 4.29 8.41
N GLU A 248 -14.43 4.65 9.36
CA GLU A 248 -13.73 5.92 9.35
C GLU A 248 -12.43 5.80 8.57
N LYS A 249 -12.15 6.80 7.74
CA LYS A 249 -10.91 6.97 6.98
C LYS A 249 -10.29 8.29 7.38
N ALA A 250 -9.03 8.29 7.79
CA ALA A 250 -8.25 9.49 8.06
C ALA A 250 -7.08 9.58 7.08
N PHE A 251 -6.83 10.78 6.58
CA PHE A 251 -5.74 11.08 5.66
C PHE A 251 -4.82 12.15 6.25
N TYR A 252 -3.52 11.90 6.22
CA TYR A 252 -2.49 12.84 6.66
C TYR A 252 -1.49 13.09 5.52
N ALA A 253 -1.03 14.33 5.41
CA ALA A 253 0.13 14.71 4.62
C ALA A 253 1.25 15.11 5.58
N GLY A 254 2.33 14.30 5.63
CA GLY A 254 3.27 14.35 6.74
C GLY A 254 2.55 14.10 8.07
N THR A 255 2.84 14.93 9.08
CA THR A 255 2.18 14.86 10.39
C THR A 255 0.84 15.61 10.44
N THR A 256 0.44 16.28 9.36
CA THR A 256 -0.76 17.14 9.32
C THR A 256 -1.99 16.34 8.91
N LEU A 257 -3.03 16.34 9.76
CA LEU A 257 -4.33 15.76 9.44
C LEU A 257 -5.02 16.60 8.35
N MET A 258 -5.32 15.97 7.22
CA MET A 258 -5.96 16.63 6.07
C MET A 258 -7.46 16.36 6.04
N SER A 259 -7.89 15.13 6.37
CA SER A 259 -9.31 14.81 6.44
C SER A 259 -9.63 13.61 7.31
N ILE A 260 -10.86 13.57 7.80
CA ILE A 260 -11.53 12.41 8.39
C ILE A 260 -12.86 12.26 7.67
N GLU A 261 -13.14 11.09 7.11
CA GLU A 261 -14.40 10.77 6.45
C GLU A 261 -14.97 9.47 7.02
N THR A 262 -16.29 9.40 7.14
CA THR A 262 -16.98 8.16 7.51
C THR A 262 -17.76 7.62 6.31
N GLN A 263 -17.74 6.31 6.11
CA GLN A 263 -18.44 5.62 5.03
C GLN A 263 -19.32 4.51 5.57
N ASP A 264 -20.47 4.28 4.91
CA ASP A 264 -21.32 3.13 5.17
C ASP A 264 -20.74 1.83 4.58
N LYS A 265 -21.45 0.72 4.78
CA LYS A 265 -21.09 -0.60 4.24
C LYS A 265 -21.01 -0.65 2.71
N ALA A 266 -21.63 0.29 2.01
CA ALA A 266 -21.59 0.40 0.55
C ALA A 266 -20.46 1.33 0.06
N GLY A 267 -19.66 1.88 0.98
CA GLY A 267 -18.57 2.81 0.67
C GLY A 267 -19.04 4.23 0.39
N LEU A 268 -20.32 4.54 0.60
CA LEU A 268 -20.86 5.89 0.44
C LEU A 268 -20.54 6.72 1.70
N LYS A 269 -20.26 8.02 1.54
CA LYS A 269 -20.05 8.92 2.68
C LYS A 269 -21.29 8.87 3.59
N ASP A 270 -21.10 8.59 4.87
CA ASP A 270 -22.18 8.40 5.84
C ASP A 270 -21.70 8.75 7.25
N GLY A 271 -22.17 9.86 7.79
CA GLY A 271 -21.73 10.46 9.05
C GLY A 271 -20.97 11.78 8.86
N LEU A 272 -20.28 12.19 9.92
CA LEU A 272 -19.48 13.42 9.94
C LEU A 272 -18.24 13.23 9.05
N ALA A 273 -17.95 14.25 8.26
CA ALA A 273 -16.70 14.42 7.54
C ALA A 273 -16.05 15.75 7.93
N LEU A 274 -14.75 15.72 8.14
CA LEU A 274 -13.90 16.86 8.48
C LEU A 274 -12.81 16.97 7.42
N THR A 275 -12.67 18.12 6.80
CA THR A 275 -11.58 18.40 5.85
C THR A 275 -10.91 19.69 6.25
N TYR A 276 -9.57 19.72 6.21
CA TYR A 276 -8.80 20.93 6.44
C TYR A 276 -8.42 21.54 5.10
N LYS A 277 -8.91 22.74 4.83
CA LYS A 277 -8.57 23.52 3.64
C LYS A 277 -8.08 24.89 4.10
N ASP A 278 -6.91 25.30 3.63
CA ASP A 278 -6.31 26.60 3.95
C ASP A 278 -6.21 26.87 5.47
N GLY A 279 -5.91 25.83 6.25
CA GLY A 279 -5.82 25.88 7.72
C GLY A 279 -7.18 25.89 8.44
N GLN A 280 -8.30 25.91 7.73
CA GLN A 280 -9.64 25.91 8.33
C GLN A 280 -10.30 24.54 8.28
N ALA A 281 -10.93 24.17 9.39
CA ALA A 281 -11.71 22.94 9.54
C ALA A 281 -13.10 23.10 8.92
N ILE A 282 -13.36 22.42 7.81
CA ILE A 282 -14.68 22.34 7.18
C ILE A 282 -15.37 21.06 7.64
N LYS A 283 -16.49 21.21 8.35
CA LYS A 283 -17.34 20.10 8.77
C LYS A 283 -18.50 19.95 7.82
N THR A 284 -18.74 18.72 7.37
CA THR A 284 -19.90 18.34 6.56
C THR A 284 -20.51 17.06 7.13
N CYS A 285 -21.80 16.85 6.91
CA CYS A 285 -22.51 15.64 7.32
C CYS A 285 -23.10 14.98 6.09
N PHE A 286 -22.99 13.65 6.02
CA PHE A 286 -23.56 12.87 4.93
C PHE A 286 -24.49 11.78 5.47
N LYS A 287 -25.51 11.43 4.69
CA LYS A 287 -26.30 10.21 4.86
C LYS A 287 -26.44 9.51 3.52
N HIS A 288 -25.93 8.29 3.42
CA HIS A 288 -25.92 7.49 2.18
C HIS A 288 -25.42 8.27 0.95
N GLY A 289 -24.32 8.99 1.10
CA GLY A 289 -23.66 9.77 0.05
C GLY A 289 -24.26 11.15 -0.23
N ARG A 290 -25.37 11.52 0.42
CA ARG A 290 -25.98 12.85 0.27
C ARG A 290 -25.59 13.74 1.44
N GLN A 291 -25.15 14.96 1.15
CA GLN A 291 -24.91 15.95 2.18
C GLN A 291 -26.23 16.31 2.86
N ILE A 292 -26.22 16.36 4.18
CA ILE A 292 -27.36 16.76 5.02
C ILE A 292 -26.91 17.82 6.03
N ASP A 293 -27.87 18.40 6.75
CA ASP A 293 -27.56 19.38 7.80
C ASP A 293 -26.71 18.77 8.92
N LEU A 294 -25.72 19.53 9.37
CA LEU A 294 -24.79 19.12 10.43
C LEU A 294 -25.51 18.71 11.73
N LYS A 295 -26.64 19.35 12.04
CA LYS A 295 -27.45 19.03 13.22
C LYS A 295 -27.97 17.58 13.18
N SER A 296 -28.20 17.04 11.99
CA SER A 296 -28.69 15.67 11.78
C SER A 296 -27.62 14.59 11.99
N CYS A 297 -26.34 14.96 12.19
CA CYS A 297 -25.27 14.01 12.51
C CYS A 297 -25.06 13.79 14.03
N ASN A 298 -25.63 14.63 14.89
CA ASN A 298 -25.43 14.60 16.35
C ASN A 298 -26.64 14.02 17.12
N GLY A 299 -27.60 13.43 16.39
CA GLY A 299 -28.76 12.75 16.96
C GLY A 299 -28.52 11.26 17.18
#